data_AF-A0A7Z0RST5-F1
#
_entry.id   AF-A0A7Z0RST5-F1
#
_cell.length_a   1.000
_cell.length_b   1.000
_cell.length_c   1.000
_cell.angle_alpha   90.00
_cell.angle_beta   90.00
_cell.angle_gamma   90.00
#
_symmetry.space_group_name_H-M   'P 1'
#
loop_
_entity.id
_entity.type
_entity.pdbx_description
1 polymer ?
#
loop_
_entity_poly.entity_id
_entity_poly.type
_entity_poly.pdbx_seq_one_letter_code
_entity_poly.pdbx_strand_id
1 'polypeptide(L)' 'MASLKSIIRQGKQTRSDLKQLRNSGKVPAVVYGYGTKNTSVKVDEVEFIKV' A
#
# COMPACT_ATOMS: atom_id res chain seq x y z
N MET A 1 -13.24 -10.35 12.52
CA MET A 1 -12.98 -9.25 11.57
C MET A 1 -11.49 -9.21 11.32
N ALA A 2 -11.05 -9.40 10.07
CA ALA A 2 -9.63 -9.30 9.75
C ALA A 2 -9.22 -7.82 9.75
N SER A 3 -8.07 -7.51 10.36
CA SER A 3 -7.54 -6.16 10.42
C SER A 3 -6.21 -6.12 9.69
N LEU A 4 -6.14 -5.31 8.65
CA LEU A 4 -4.94 -5.09 7.85
C LEU A 4 -4.50 -3.64 8.01
N LYS A 5 -3.23 -3.42 8.38
CA LYS A 5 -2.68 -2.07 8.49
C LYS A 5 -2.21 -1.58 7.12
N SER A 6 -2.41 -0.29 6.86
CA SER A 6 -1.89 0.36 5.66
C SER A 6 -1.31 1.73 6.00
N ILE A 7 -0.33 2.17 5.21
CA ILE A 7 0.33 3.47 5.36
C ILE A 7 0.13 4.28 4.09
N ILE A 8 -0.24 5.55 4.19
CA ILE A 8 -0.43 6.43 3.03
C ILE A 8 0.93 6.69 2.35
N ARG A 9 0.97 6.55 1.02
CA ARG A 9 2.12 6.93 0.19
C ARG A 9 2.02 8.42 -0.10
N GLN A 10 3.00 9.18 0.38
CA GLN A 10 3.06 10.62 0.17
C GLN A 10 3.87 10.97 -1.10
N GLY A 11 3.39 11.96 -1.85
CA GLY A 11 4.09 12.51 -3.00
C GLY A 11 4.12 11.64 -4.26
N LYS A 12 4.78 12.16 -5.30
CA LYS A 12 5.00 11.46 -6.57
C LYS A 12 6.23 10.57 -6.41
N GLN A 13 6.00 9.28 -6.14
CA GLN A 13 7.09 8.32 -6.01
C GLN A 13 7.72 8.01 -7.37
N THR A 14 9.04 7.92 -7.40
CA THR A 14 9.79 7.56 -8.61
C THR A 14 9.77 6.04 -8.83
N ARG A 15 10.19 5.59 -10.01
CA ARG A 15 10.27 4.14 -10.32
C ARG A 15 11.25 3.41 -9.40
N SER A 16 12.35 4.06 -9.00
CA SER A 16 13.33 3.50 -8.06
C SER A 16 12.73 3.32 -6.66
N ASP A 17 11.98 4.30 -6.17
CA ASP A 17 11.34 4.23 -4.84
C ASP A 17 10.34 3.08 -4.79
N LEU A 18 9.56 2.90 -5.86
CA LEU A 18 8.62 1.79 -5.97
C LEU A 18 9.32 0.42 -6.06
N LYS A 19 10.52 0.35 -6.65
CA LYS A 19 11.30 -0.90 -6.70
C LYS A 19 11.86 -1.24 -5.31
N GLN A 20 12.41 -0.25 -4.60
CA GLN A 20 12.86 -0.43 -3.22
C GLN A 20 11.71 -0.85 -2.30
N LEU A 21 10.53 -0.25 -2.46
CA LEU A 21 9.35 -0.59 -1.67
C LEU A 21 8.92 -2.04 -1.88
N ARG A 22 8.91 -2.54 -3.13
CA ARG A 22 8.65 -3.97 -3.41
C ARG A 22 9.73 -4.88 -2.84
N ASN A 23 11.01 -4.53 -2.99
CA ASN A 23 12.11 -5.31 -2.43
C ASN A 23 12.08 -5.38 -0.90
N SER A 24 11.47 -4.40 -0.23
CA SER A 24 11.26 -4.39 1.22
C SER A 24 10.10 -5.27 1.72
N GLY A 25 9.44 -6.02 0.83
CA GLY A 25 8.27 -6.85 1.16
C GLY A 25 6.96 -6.05 1.29
N LYS A 26 6.93 -4.84 0.73
CA LYS A 26 5.75 -3.96 0.73
C LYS A 26 5.11 -3.91 -0.65
N VAL A 27 3.79 -3.91 -0.69
CA VAL A 27 3.00 -3.81 -1.91
C VAL A 27 2.36 -2.43 -2.01
N PRO A 28 2.63 -1.66 -3.07
CA PRO A 28 1.93 -0.41 -3.34
C PRO A 28 0.51 -0.69 -3.85
N ALA A 29 -0.48 -0.02 -3.27
CA ALA A 29 -1.90 -0.16 -3.62
C ALA A 29 -2.62 1.21 -3.65
N VAL A 30 -3.89 1.20 -4.06
CA VAL A 30 -4.78 2.38 -4.08
C VAL A 30 -6.13 1.99 -3.50
N VAL A 31 -6.68 2.82 -2.63
CA VAL A 31 -8.05 2.68 -2.13
C VAL A 31 -8.92 3.71 -2.84
N TYR A 32 -10.06 3.26 -3.36
CA TYR A 32 -11.07 4.05 -4.04
C TYR A 32 -12.46 3.46 -3.74
N GLY A 33 -13.52 4.24 -3.97
CA GLY A 33 -14.90 3.77 -3.86
C GLY A 33 -15.79 4.65 -2.98
N TYR A 34 -16.97 4.14 -2.66
CA TYR A 34 -17.99 4.89 -1.93
C TYR A 34 -17.50 5.30 -0.52
N GLY A 35 -17.69 6.58 -0.18
CA GLY A 35 -17.31 7.12 1.12
C GLY A 35 -15.81 7.40 1.32
N THR A 36 -14.95 7.18 0.32
CA THR A 36 -13.50 7.43 0.44
C THR A 36 -12.93 8.20 -0.73
N LYS A 37 -11.86 8.97 -0.48
CA LYS A 37 -11.09 9.65 -1.53
C LYS A 37 -10.06 8.67 -2.11
N ASN A 38 -9.70 8.86 -3.38
CA ASN A 38 -8.62 8.10 -4.01
C ASN A 38 -7.31 8.32 -3.25
N THR A 39 -6.85 7.30 -2.53
CA THR A 39 -5.68 7.37 -1.66
C THR A 39 -4.69 6.27 -2.02
N SER A 40 -3.44 6.68 -2.26
CA SER A 40 -2.35 5.74 -2.50
C SER A 40 -1.84 5.22 -1.17
N VAL A 41 -1.79 3.91 -0.98
CA VAL A 41 -1.33 3.25 0.24
C VAL A 41 -0.25 2.22 -0.04
N LYS A 42 0.48 1.81 1.00
CA LYS A 42 1.40 0.67 1.01
C LYS A 42 0.99 -0.29 2.11
N VAL A 43 1.11 -1.58 1.83
CA VAL A 43 0.70 -2.69 2.68
C VAL A 43 1.84 -3.70 2.76
N ASP A 44 1.99 -4.41 3.88
CA ASP A 44 2.96 -5.50 4.00
C ASP A 44 2.42 -6.77 3.33
N GLU A 45 3.22 -7.37 2.44
CA GLU A 45 2.80 -8.52 1.61
C GLU A 45 2.42 -9.74 2.46
N VAL A 46 3.21 -10.05 3.48
CA VAL A 46 2.98 -11.21 4.36
C VAL A 46 1.73 -11.05 5.21
N GLU A 47 1.46 -9.83 5.70
CA GLU A 47 0.23 -9.56 6.45
C GLU A 47 -0.99 -9.66 5.52
N PHE A 48 -0.87 -9.20 4.28
CA PHE A 48 -1.94 -9.29 3.29
C PHE A 48 -2.29 -10.73 2.90
N ILE A 49 -1.31 -11.63 2.80
CA ILE A 49 -1.54 -13.06 2.50
C ILE A 49 -2.26 -13.78 3.66
N LYS A 50 -2.04 -13.33 4.90
CA LYS A 50 -2.58 -13.98 6.11
C LYS A 50 -4.02 -13.56 6.45
N VAL A 51 -4.51 -12.50 5.82
CA VAL A 51 -5.87 -11.97 5.98
C VAL A 51 -6.86 -12.77 5.15
#